data_AF-A0A1U9MHM1-F1
#
_entry.id   AF-A0A1U9MHM1-F1
#
_cell.length_a   1.000
_cell.length_b   1.000
_cell.length_c   1.000
_cell.angle_alpha   90.00
_cell.angle_beta   90.00
_cell.angle_gamma   90.00
#
_symmetry.space_group_name_H-M   'P 1'
#
loop_
_entity.id
_entity.type
_entity.pdbx_description
1 polymer ?
#
loop_
_entity_poly.entity_id
_entity_poly.type
_entity_poly.pdbx_seq_one_letter_code
_entity_poly.pdbx_strand_id
1 'polypeptide(L)' 'MPSDSTKIIGYITDMSRQMTIMAMKANSPFLAYLLELAAKEGQNILNNDSNEENR' A
#
# COMPACT_ATOMS: atom_id res chain seq x y z
N MET A 1 8.49 19.88 10.58
CA MET A 1 7.20 19.16 10.62
C MET A 1 7.04 18.45 9.28
N PRO A 2 6.79 17.13 9.23
CA PRO A 2 6.59 16.45 7.96
C PRO A 2 5.38 17.06 7.23
N SER A 3 5.49 17.24 5.92
CA SER A 3 4.38 17.70 5.09
C SER A 3 3.25 16.68 5.13
N ASP A 4 2.03 17.13 4.86
CA ASP A 4 0.86 16.24 4.87
C ASP A 4 0.98 15.14 3.80
N SER A 5 1.71 15.38 2.70
CA SER A 5 2.08 14.36 1.71
C SER A 5 2.91 13.23 2.31
N THR A 6 3.96 13.54 3.10
CA THR A 6 4.79 12.52 3.75
C THR A 6 3.98 11.65 4.72
N LYS A 7 2.97 12.23 5.39
CA LYS A 7 2.08 11.47 6.28
C LYS A 7 1.15 10.54 5.48
N ILE A 8 0.58 11.01 4.37
CA ILE A 8 -0.30 10.21 3.49
C ILE A 8 0.47 9.01 2.91
N ILE A 9 1.67 9.26 2.38
CA ILE A 9 2.59 8.21 1.90
C ILE A 9 2.89 7.18 3.00
N GLY A 10 3.18 7.66 4.22
CA GLY A 10 3.39 6.79 5.38
C GLY A 10 2.19 5.90 5.68
N TYR A 11 0.99 6.46 5.70
CA TYR A 11 -0.24 5.69 5.94
C TYR A 11 -0.50 4.65 4.85
N ILE A 12 -0.33 5.00 3.56
CA ILE A 12 -0.51 4.08 2.45
C ILE A 12 0.50 2.93 2.55
N THR A 13 1.77 3.24 2.85
CA THR A 13 2.84 2.25 3.03
C THR A 13 2.52 1.27 4.16
N ASP A 14 2.12 1.79 5.32
CA ASP A 14 1.77 0.98 6.48
C ASP A 14 0.54 0.10 6.23
N MET A 15 -0.46 0.61 5.52
CA MET A 15 -1.66 -0.15 5.14
C MET A 15 -1.33 -1.26 4.14
N SER A 16 -0.55 -0.98 3.09
CA SER A 16 -0.09 -2.00 2.14
C SER A 16 0.66 -3.13 2.84
N ARG A 17 1.55 -2.80 3.79
CA ARG A 17 2.29 -3.79 4.58
C ARG A 17 1.37 -4.65 5.43
N GLN A 18 0.40 -4.04 6.09
CA GLN A 18 -0.58 -4.77 6.90
C GLN A 18 -1.42 -5.73 6.04
N MET A 19 -1.86 -5.30 4.86
CA MET A 19 -2.62 -6.14 3.94
C MET A 19 -1.82 -7.35 3.46
N THR A 20 -0.52 -7.18 3.15
CA THR A 20 0.36 -8.32 2.84
C THR A 20 0.43 -9.32 3.99
N ILE A 21 0.59 -8.84 5.23
CA ILE A 21 0.64 -9.70 6.42
C ILE A 21 -0.70 -10.43 6.63
N MET A 22 -1.83 -9.75 6.37
CA MET A 22 -3.16 -10.37 6.46
C MET A 22 -3.37 -11.41 5.37
N ALA A 23 -2.90 -11.16 4.14
CA ALA A 23 -3.01 -12.11 3.03
C ALA A 23 -2.30 -13.43 3.35
N MET A 24 -1.10 -13.37 3.93
CA MET A 24 -0.33 -14.54 4.36
C MET A 24 -1.02 -15.36 5.46
N LYS A 25 -1.90 -14.74 6.24
CA LYS A 25 -2.61 -15.37 7.36
C LYS A 25 -4.07 -15.71 7.02
N ALA A 26 -4.54 -15.35 5.83
CA ALA A 26 -5.93 -15.55 5.45
C ALA A 26 -6.18 -17.03 5.11
N ASN A 27 -7.14 -17.64 5.82
CA ASN A 27 -7.56 -19.03 5.56
C ASN A 27 -8.46 -19.16 4.31
N SER A 28 -8.86 -18.04 3.70
CA SER A 28 -9.66 -18.00 2.48
C SER A 28 -8.76 -17.57 1.32
N PRO A 29 -8.59 -18.42 0.28
CA PRO A 29 -7.79 -18.06 -0.90
C PRO A 29 -8.32 -16.80 -1.61
N PHE A 30 -9.63 -16.62 -1.65
CA PHE A 30 -10.23 -15.42 -2.24
C PHE A 30 -9.92 -14.16 -1.42
N LEU A 31 -9.99 -14.25 -0.09
CA LEU A 31 -9.63 -13.12 0.77
C LEU A 31 -8.13 -12.78 0.68
N ALA A 32 -7.26 -13.80 0.64
CA ALA A 32 -5.83 -13.61 0.44
C ALA A 32 -5.54 -12.85 -0.86
N TYR A 33 -6.20 -13.25 -1.95
CA TYR A 33 -6.08 -12.57 -3.24
C TYR A 33 -6.53 -11.11 -3.21
N LEU A 34 -7.67 -10.81 -2.58
CA LEU A 34 -8.15 -9.42 -2.46
C LEU A 34 -7.19 -8.54 -1.65
N LEU A 35 -6.63 -9.08 -0.56
CA LEU A 35 -5.66 -8.37 0.28
C LEU A 35 -4.35 -8.11 -0.48
N GLU A 36 -3.91 -9.06 -1.31
CA GLU A 36 -2.71 -8.90 -2.13
C GLU A 36 -2.91 -7.86 -3.26
N LEU A 37 -4.09 -7.85 -3.90
CA LEU A 37 -4.46 -6.80 -4.86
C LEU A 37 -4.47 -5.42 -4.21
N ALA A 38 -5.08 -5.28 -3.04
CA ALA A 38 -5.15 -4.00 -2.33
C ALA A 38 -3.76 -3.52 -1.88
N ALA A 39 -2.90 -4.43 -1.41
CA ALA A 39 -1.52 -4.11 -1.07
C ALA A 39 -0.74 -3.58 -2.28
N LYS A 40 -0.92 -4.22 -3.44
CA LYS A 40 -0.28 -3.86 -4.70
C LYS A 40 -0.75 -2.51 -5.23
N GLU A 41 -2.04 -2.20 -5.12
CA GLU A 41 -2.57 -0.89 -5.52
C GLU A 41 -1.98 0.24 -4.67
N GLY A 42 -1.84 0.03 -3.35
CA GLY A 42 -1.17 1.02 -2.49
C GLY A 42 0.29 1.26 -2.89
N GLN A 43 1.03 0.23 -3.32
CA GLN A 43 2.38 0.41 -3.87
C GLN A 43 2.40 1.16 -5.21
N ASN A 44 1.39 0.95 -6.05
CA ASN A 44 1.26 1.65 -7.33
C ASN A 44 1.04 3.16 -7.12
N ILE A 45 0.22 3.54 -6.14
CA ILE A 45 0.00 4.95 -5.75
C ILE A 45 1.33 5.60 -5.32
N LEU A 46 2.12 4.91 -4.50
CA LEU A 46 3.43 5.40 -4.04
C LEU A 46 4.44 5.60 -5.18
N ASN A 47 4.46 4.66 -6.13
CA ASN A 47 5.37 4.71 -7.27
C ASN A 47 5.00 5.83 -8.25
N ASN A 48 3.71 6.14 -8.40
CA ASN A 48 3.25 7.23 -9.27
C ASN A 48 3.55 8.61 -8.65
N ASP A 49 3.38 8.76 -7.34
CA ASP A 49 3.71 10.01 -6.62
C ASP A 49 5.21 10.34 -6.75
N SER A 50 6.06 9.31 -6.66
CA SER A 50 7.52 9.43 -6.85
C SER A 50 7.93 9.85 -8.27
N ASN A 51 7.07 9.60 -9.26
CA ASN A 51 7.32 9.88 -10.67
C ASN A 51 6.83 11.27 -11.09
N GLU A 52 5.86 11.84 -10.37
CA GLU A 52 5.44 13.23 -10.55
C GLU A 52 6.40 14.24 -9.91
N GLU A 53 7.07 13.90 -8.80
CA GLU A 53 8.11 14.77 -8.20
C GLU A 53 9.39 14.90 -9.04
N ASN A 54 9.60 14.04 -10.05
CA ASN A 54 10.77 14.06 -10.95
C ASN A 54 10.51 14.72 -12.33
N ARG A 55 9.36 15.38 -12.54
CA ARG A 55 9.03 16.13 -13.78
C ARG A 55 8.98 17.63 -13.52
#